data_AF-A0A512L9D8-F1
#
_entry.id   AF-A0A512L9D8-F1
#
_cell.length_a   1.000
_cell.length_b   1.000
_cell.length_c   1.000
_cell.angle_alpha   90.00
_cell.angle_beta   90.00
_cell.angle_gamma   90.00
#
_symmetry.space_group_name_H-M   'P 1'
#
loop_
_entity.id
_entity.type
_entity.pdbx_description
1 polymer ?
#
loop_
_entity_poly.entity_id
_entity_poly.type
_entity_poly.pdbx_seq_one_letter_code
_entity_poly.pdbx_strand_id
1 'polypeptide(L)'
;MGKSKTVSNVAAGAAVALCLSTVHVARADGNPFEMQTFQKGGAAGQKLAQGMCGSRWGGMMEGRCGGMMEGMMMGGEMPRGVDPAQLPEPQSAGARLVNQYCTQCHGLPTPALHSTPGWAPVVGRMNARMQWMKQNSGMAIAAPTPEELQVILGYMQANAAK
;
A
#
# COMPACT_ATOMS: atom_id res chain seq x y z
N MET A 1 64.32 -32.51 51.79
CA MET A 1 62.95 -32.17 52.28
C MET A 1 62.40 -31.07 51.37
N GLY A 2 61.19 -31.05 50.83
CA GLY A 2 60.03 -31.92 50.90
C GLY A 2 59.14 -31.65 49.67
N LYS A 3 58.30 -32.64 49.35
CA LYS A 3 57.39 -32.73 48.21
C LYS A 3 56.12 -31.87 48.41
N SER A 4 55.28 -31.84 47.36
CA SER A 4 53.80 -31.66 47.40
C SER A 4 53.29 -30.21 47.26
N LYS A 5 52.23 -29.87 46.51
CA LYS A 5 51.07 -30.61 45.97
C LYS A 5 50.54 -29.94 44.68
N THR A 6 50.03 -30.77 43.77
CA THR A 6 49.02 -30.46 42.75
C THR A 6 47.68 -30.11 43.40
N VAL A 7 46.93 -29.11 42.90
CA VAL A 7 45.45 -29.17 42.80
C VAL A 7 45.01 -28.31 41.61
N SER A 8 44.49 -28.99 40.58
CA SER A 8 43.60 -28.40 39.58
C SER A 8 42.25 -28.12 40.24
N ASN A 9 41.69 -26.92 40.05
CA ASN A 9 40.25 -26.73 40.14
C ASN A 9 39.74 -26.25 38.78
N VAL A 10 39.13 -27.20 38.08
CA VAL A 10 38.24 -26.98 36.94
C VAL A 10 37.02 -26.25 37.48
N ALA A 11 36.88 -24.97 37.16
CA ALA A 11 35.62 -24.28 37.30
C ALA A 11 34.77 -24.61 36.07
N ALA A 12 33.74 -25.41 36.32
CA ALA A 12 32.69 -25.74 35.39
C ALA A 12 31.86 -24.49 35.02
N GLY A 13 31.36 -24.49 33.78
CA GLY A 13 30.04 -23.95 33.49
C GLY A 13 29.97 -22.46 33.19
N ALA A 14 30.04 -22.12 31.90
CA ALA A 14 28.85 -21.73 31.15
C ALA A 14 29.25 -21.65 29.68
N ALA A 15 29.05 -22.75 28.94
CA ALA A 15 28.92 -22.62 27.50
C ALA A 15 27.66 -21.78 27.27
N VAL A 16 27.85 -20.49 27.01
CA VAL A 16 26.83 -19.66 26.38
C VAL A 16 26.64 -20.31 25.01
N ALA A 17 25.65 -21.18 24.93
CA ALA A 17 25.09 -21.60 23.66
C ALA A 17 24.65 -20.31 22.99
N LEU A 18 25.47 -19.85 22.04
CA LEU A 18 25.03 -18.93 21.02
C LEU A 18 23.93 -19.68 20.27
N CYS A 19 22.71 -19.57 20.77
CA CYS A 19 21.52 -19.79 19.99
C CYS A 19 21.67 -18.85 18.80
N LEU A 20 22.17 -19.38 17.69
CA LEU A 20 21.95 -18.79 16.37
C LEU A 20 20.44 -18.84 16.17
N SER A 21 19.74 -17.89 16.78
CA SER A 21 18.40 -17.53 16.40
C SER A 21 18.53 -17.17 14.93
N THR A 22 18.12 -18.10 14.08
CA THR A 22 17.76 -17.81 12.71
C THR A 22 16.77 -16.67 12.78
N VAL A 23 17.27 -15.46 12.54
CA VAL A 23 16.43 -14.32 12.23
C VAL A 23 15.73 -14.73 10.96
N HIS A 24 14.51 -15.21 11.10
CA HIS A 24 13.62 -15.35 9.99
C HIS A 24 13.33 -13.91 9.56
N VAL A 25 14.16 -13.42 8.63
CA VAL A 25 13.77 -12.30 7.78
C VAL A 25 12.48 -12.76 7.14
N ALA A 26 11.37 -12.25 7.66
CA ALA A 26 10.08 -12.34 6.99
C ALA A 26 10.30 -11.69 5.63
N ARG A 27 10.52 -12.53 4.62
CA ARG A 27 10.37 -12.09 3.24
C ARG A 27 8.88 -11.81 3.10
N ALA A 28 8.56 -10.55 2.86
CA ALA A 28 7.25 -10.16 2.38
C ALA A 28 7.29 -10.35 0.86
N ASP A 29 7.22 -11.60 0.39
CA ASP A 29 7.12 -11.95 -1.04
C ASP A 29 5.72 -11.70 -1.62
N GLY A 30 4.85 -10.98 -0.89
CA GLY A 30 3.57 -10.50 -1.37
C GLY A 30 3.54 -8.97 -1.44
N ASN A 31 3.24 -8.44 -2.63
CA ASN A 31 2.82 -7.05 -2.77
C ASN A 31 1.52 -6.84 -1.97
N PRO A 32 1.45 -5.95 -0.96
CA PRO A 32 0.22 -5.69 -0.21
C PRO A 32 -0.90 -5.06 -1.06
N PHE A 33 -0.64 -4.78 -2.33
CA PHE A 33 -1.62 -4.30 -3.32
C PHE A 33 -2.12 -5.38 -4.30
N GLU A 34 -1.70 -6.64 -4.15
CA GLU A 34 -2.30 -7.77 -4.89
C GLU A 34 -3.75 -7.98 -4.42
N MET A 35 -4.70 -7.69 -5.31
CA MET A 35 -6.12 -7.83 -5.08
C MET A 35 -6.49 -9.32 -5.05
N GLN A 36 -6.72 -9.85 -3.84
CA GLN A 36 -7.19 -11.22 -3.65
C GLN A 36 -8.56 -11.41 -4.33
N THR A 37 -8.57 -12.11 -5.46
CA THR A 37 -9.82 -12.58 -6.07
C THR A 37 -10.33 -13.75 -5.24
N PHE A 38 -11.31 -13.49 -4.37
CA PHE A 38 -11.99 -14.53 -3.60
C PHE A 38 -12.75 -15.46 -4.56
N GLN A 39 -12.25 -16.69 -4.71
CA GLN A 39 -13.00 -17.75 -5.39
C GLN A 39 -14.19 -18.15 -4.53
N LYS A 40 -15.41 -17.86 -5.01
CA LYS A 40 -16.66 -18.32 -4.40
C LYS A 40 -16.76 -19.83 -4.59
N GLY A 41 -16.58 -20.55 -3.48
CA GLY A 41 -16.69 -22.01 -3.40
C GLY A 41 -18.01 -22.53 -3.98
N GLY A 42 -17.92 -23.69 -4.63
CA GLY A 42 -19.04 -24.36 -5.25
C GLY A 42 -20.10 -24.80 -4.24
N ALA A 43 -21.37 -24.68 -4.65
CA ALA A 43 -22.49 -25.36 -4.02
C ALA A 43 -23.39 -25.91 -5.11
N ALA A 44 -23.56 -27.23 -5.09
CA ALA A 44 -24.52 -27.97 -5.89
C ALA A 44 -25.96 -27.64 -5.46
N GLY A 45 -26.88 -27.67 -6.43
CA GLY A 45 -28.34 -27.57 -6.23
C GLY A 45 -28.81 -26.13 -5.99
N GLN A 46 -29.61 -25.52 -6.85
CA GLN A 46 -30.97 -25.96 -7.13
C GLN A 46 -31.42 -25.31 -8.45
N LYS A 47 -32.00 -26.12 -9.33
CA LYS A 47 -32.84 -25.63 -10.43
C LYS A 47 -34.05 -24.92 -9.83
N LEU A 48 -34.52 -23.88 -10.53
CA LEU A 48 -35.92 -23.41 -10.68
C LEU A 48 -35.94 -21.87 -10.70
N ALA A 49 -35.88 -21.30 -11.90
CA ALA A 49 -36.64 -20.12 -12.30
C ALA A 49 -36.34 -19.82 -13.78
N GLN A 50 -37.02 -20.53 -14.66
CA GLN A 50 -37.21 -20.10 -16.04
C GLN A 50 -38.12 -18.85 -16.00
N GLY A 51 -37.52 -17.67 -15.92
CA GLY A 51 -38.20 -16.38 -15.98
C GLY A 51 -37.86 -15.65 -17.27
N MET A 52 -38.62 -15.97 -18.33
CA MET A 52 -38.97 -15.10 -19.48
C MET A 52 -38.02 -13.92 -19.83
N CYS A 53 -36.93 -14.18 -20.57
CA CYS A 53 -36.35 -13.16 -21.45
C CYS A 53 -37.05 -13.24 -22.81
N GLY A 54 -38.22 -12.60 -22.89
CA GLY A 54 -38.97 -12.40 -24.12
C GLY A 54 -38.45 -11.16 -24.86
N SER A 55 -37.89 -11.42 -26.03
CA SER A 55 -37.41 -10.49 -27.04
C SER A 55 -38.33 -9.29 -27.31
N ARG A 56 -37.82 -8.07 -27.13
CA ARG A 56 -38.20 -6.88 -27.91
C ARG A 56 -37.10 -5.83 -27.73
N TRP A 57 -36.78 -5.11 -28.80
CA TRP A 57 -35.69 -4.13 -28.94
C TRP A 57 -34.36 -4.73 -29.42
N GLY A 58 -34.15 -4.59 -30.73
CA GLY A 58 -33.00 -5.12 -31.44
C GLY A 58 -31.71 -4.35 -31.17
N GLY A 59 -30.62 -5.10 -31.29
CA GLY A 59 -29.30 -4.70 -31.75
C GLY A 59 -28.73 -3.36 -31.29
N MET A 60 -27.79 -3.41 -30.34
CA MET A 60 -26.40 -2.98 -30.55
C MET A 60 -25.56 -3.32 -29.31
N MET A 61 -24.37 -3.89 -29.55
CA MET A 61 -23.25 -4.10 -28.63
C MET A 61 -23.34 -5.25 -27.60
N GLU A 62 -23.14 -6.47 -28.11
CA GLU A 62 -22.21 -7.40 -27.46
C GLU A 62 -20.81 -6.74 -27.48
N GLY A 63 -20.32 -6.27 -26.34
CA GLY A 63 -19.01 -5.62 -26.31
C GLY A 63 -18.63 -5.01 -24.96
N ARG A 64 -17.98 -5.80 -24.10
CA ARG A 64 -16.84 -5.40 -23.26
C ARG A 64 -16.76 -3.89 -22.92
N CYS A 65 -17.59 -3.38 -22.00
CA CYS A 65 -17.48 -2.00 -21.51
C CYS A 65 -17.92 -1.83 -20.03
N GLY A 66 -17.83 -2.88 -19.22
CA GLY A 66 -18.25 -2.82 -17.80
C GLY A 66 -17.16 -2.49 -16.79
N GLY A 67 -15.90 -2.31 -17.22
CA GLY A 67 -14.75 -2.21 -16.29
C GLY A 67 -13.84 -1.00 -16.47
N MET A 68 -14.12 -0.10 -17.41
CA MET A 68 -13.24 1.06 -17.70
C MET A 68 -13.71 2.40 -17.10
N MET A 69 -14.92 2.48 -16.53
CA MET A 69 -15.46 3.73 -16.00
C MET A 69 -15.22 3.93 -14.49
N GLU A 70 -15.01 2.86 -13.73
CA GLU A 70 -14.82 2.93 -12.26
C GLU A 70 -13.53 3.69 -11.87
N GLY A 71 -12.52 3.68 -12.75
CA GLY A 71 -11.28 4.43 -12.55
C GLY A 71 -11.35 5.93 -12.94
N MET A 72 -12.46 6.38 -13.53
CA MET A 72 -12.58 7.74 -14.10
C MET A 72 -13.42 8.71 -13.25
N MET A 73 -14.21 8.23 -12.30
CA MET A 73 -14.97 9.10 -11.40
C MET A 73 -14.22 9.33 -10.09
N MET A 74 -13.42 10.39 -10.06
CA MET A 74 -12.77 10.87 -8.85
C MET A 74 -13.82 11.47 -7.91
N GLY A 75 -14.49 10.63 -7.13
CA GLY A 75 -15.35 11.07 -6.05
C GLY A 75 -14.52 11.65 -4.89
N GLY A 76 -14.98 12.75 -4.32
CA GLY A 76 -14.37 13.42 -3.17
C GLY A 76 -13.84 14.82 -3.48
N GLU A 77 -13.90 15.71 -2.49
CA GLU A 77 -13.42 17.09 -2.63
C GLU A 77 -11.89 17.14 -2.70
N MET A 78 -11.37 17.92 -3.65
CA MET A 78 -9.93 18.12 -3.77
C MET A 78 -9.43 18.99 -2.61
N PRO A 79 -8.27 18.68 -2.02
CA PRO A 79 -7.69 19.51 -0.97
C PRO A 79 -7.37 20.92 -1.50
N ARG A 80 -7.64 21.93 -0.67
CA ARG A 80 -7.38 23.36 -0.96
C ARG A 80 -5.89 23.71 -1.06
N GLY A 81 -5.02 22.82 -0.59
CA GLY A 81 -3.57 23.00 -0.60
C GLY A 81 -3.03 23.59 0.69
N VAL A 82 -1.97 23.00 1.22
CA VAL A 82 -1.12 23.58 2.26
C VAL A 82 0.24 23.96 1.67
N ASP A 83 0.94 24.92 2.27
CA ASP A 83 2.34 25.21 1.92
C ASP A 83 3.22 24.00 2.29
N PRO A 84 4.07 23.48 1.37
CA PRO A 84 5.01 22.39 1.66
C PRO A 84 5.90 22.66 2.89
N ALA A 85 6.25 23.91 3.18
CA ALA A 85 7.04 24.28 4.34
C ALA A 85 6.29 24.11 5.67
N GLN A 86 4.96 24.00 5.63
CA GLN A 86 4.09 23.78 6.79
C GLN A 86 3.76 22.29 7.02
N LEU A 87 4.31 21.40 6.18
CA LEU A 87 4.20 19.96 6.42
C LEU A 87 4.96 19.57 7.70
N PRO A 88 4.47 18.56 8.46
CA PRO A 88 5.26 17.92 9.52
C PRO A 88 6.60 17.42 8.97
N GLU A 89 7.69 17.66 9.68
CA GLU A 89 9.04 17.22 9.25
C GLU A 89 9.33 17.52 7.76
N PRO A 90 9.28 18.79 7.33
CA PRO A 90 9.21 19.16 5.91
C PRO A 90 10.49 18.79 5.12
N GLN A 91 11.59 18.50 5.83
CA GLN A 91 12.85 18.05 5.25
C GLN A 91 12.99 16.52 5.17
N SER A 92 12.03 15.77 5.72
CA SER A 92 12.01 14.31 5.65
C SER A 92 11.86 13.83 4.21
N ALA A 93 12.32 12.60 3.94
CA ALA A 93 12.15 11.97 2.63
C ALA A 93 10.66 11.89 2.23
N GLY A 94 9.79 11.56 3.19
CA GLY A 94 8.34 11.49 2.98
C GLY A 94 7.72 12.83 2.59
N ALA A 95 8.00 13.90 3.35
CA ALA A 95 7.46 15.23 3.05
C ALA A 95 7.91 15.73 1.66
N ARG A 96 9.17 15.48 1.28
CA ARG A 96 9.70 15.85 -0.03
C ARG A 96 9.01 15.08 -1.17
N LEU A 97 8.78 13.78 -1.02
CA LEU A 97 8.08 12.97 -2.00
C LEU A 97 6.59 13.36 -2.12
N VAL A 98 5.92 13.63 -1.00
CA VAL A 98 4.53 14.13 -1.01
C VAL A 98 4.45 15.47 -1.74
N ASN A 99 5.34 16.41 -1.45
CA ASN A 99 5.40 17.68 -2.17
C ASN A 99 5.62 17.48 -3.67
N GLN A 100 6.57 16.61 -4.04
CA GLN A 100 6.91 16.32 -5.44
C GLN A 100 5.73 15.73 -6.23
N TYR A 101 5.02 14.75 -5.66
CA TYR A 101 4.00 14.00 -6.40
C TYR A 101 2.59 14.57 -6.25
N CYS A 102 2.21 15.00 -5.05
CA CYS A 102 0.81 15.34 -4.73
C CYS A 102 0.41 16.78 -5.09
N THR A 103 1.34 17.62 -5.55
CA THR A 103 1.07 18.99 -6.02
C THR A 103 0.89 19.09 -7.54
N GLN A 104 1.10 17.99 -8.27
CA GLN A 104 1.08 17.99 -9.74
C GLN A 104 -0.30 18.30 -10.34
N CYS A 105 -1.38 18.03 -9.60
CA CYS A 105 -2.75 18.08 -10.11
C CYS A 105 -3.67 19.04 -9.35
N HIS A 106 -3.49 19.17 -8.04
CA HIS A 106 -4.32 20.00 -7.16
C HIS A 106 -3.52 20.42 -5.92
N GLY A 107 -4.15 21.09 -4.97
CA GLY A 107 -3.51 21.52 -3.73
C GLY A 107 -2.86 20.35 -2.97
N LEU A 108 -1.74 20.60 -2.30
CA LEU A 108 -1.07 19.64 -1.43
C LEU A 108 -1.99 19.23 -0.26
N PRO A 109 -2.29 17.94 -0.05
CA PRO A 109 -3.00 17.50 1.14
C PRO A 109 -2.14 17.64 2.41
N THR A 110 -2.75 18.05 3.53
CA THR A 110 -2.11 17.89 4.84
C THR A 110 -2.34 16.47 5.37
N PRO A 111 -1.35 15.81 5.99
CA PRO A 111 -1.50 14.50 6.63
C PRO A 111 -2.65 14.42 7.64
N ALA A 112 -3.03 15.53 8.27
CA ALA A 112 -4.14 15.57 9.23
C ALA A 112 -5.55 15.45 8.58
N LEU A 113 -5.68 15.38 7.25
CA LEU A 113 -6.99 15.27 6.58
C LEU A 113 -7.68 13.92 6.79
N HIS A 114 -6.91 12.86 7.02
CA HIS A 114 -7.44 11.52 7.23
C HIS A 114 -6.81 10.87 8.46
N SER A 115 -7.49 9.87 9.02
CA SER A 115 -6.91 8.97 10.01
C SER A 115 -5.85 8.06 9.38
N THR A 116 -5.02 7.43 10.21
CA THR A 116 -3.98 6.49 9.76
C THR A 116 -4.48 5.42 8.77
N PRO A 117 -5.57 4.66 9.05
CA PRO A 117 -6.09 3.70 8.07
C PRO A 117 -6.73 4.38 6.85
N GLY A 118 -7.19 5.62 6.98
CA GLY A 118 -7.81 6.38 5.90
C GLY A 118 -6.85 6.77 4.77
N TRP A 119 -5.55 6.83 5.04
CA TRP A 119 -4.56 7.23 4.04
C TRP A 119 -4.27 6.17 2.97
N ALA A 120 -4.30 4.88 3.30
CA ALA A 120 -4.03 3.80 2.36
C ALA A 120 -4.91 3.85 1.09
N PRO A 121 -6.26 3.92 1.18
CA PRO A 121 -7.10 4.02 0.00
C PRO A 121 -6.91 5.33 -0.79
N VAL A 122 -6.56 6.44 -0.13
CA VAL A 122 -6.31 7.73 -0.79
C VAL A 122 -5.02 7.71 -1.60
N VAL A 123 -3.91 7.31 -0.98
CA VAL A 123 -2.60 7.20 -1.63
C VAL A 123 -2.65 6.19 -2.78
N GLY A 124 -3.30 5.03 -2.58
CA GLY A 124 -3.49 4.03 -3.62
C GLY A 124 -4.27 4.58 -4.83
N ARG A 125 -5.38 5.28 -4.59
CA ARG A 125 -6.18 5.90 -5.66
C ARG A 125 -5.38 6.97 -6.42
N MET A 126 -4.64 7.84 -5.72
CA MET A 126 -3.82 8.86 -6.38
C MET A 126 -2.70 8.26 -7.21
N ASN A 127 -2.04 7.21 -6.71
CA ASN A 127 -1.02 6.49 -7.47
C ASN A 127 -1.59 5.90 -8.75
N ALA A 128 -2.72 5.18 -8.68
CA ALA A 128 -3.38 4.64 -9.86
C ALA A 128 -3.72 5.73 -10.89
N ARG A 129 -4.21 6.89 -10.42
CA ARG A 129 -4.46 8.05 -11.28
C ARG A 129 -3.17 8.59 -11.91
N MET A 130 -2.11 8.79 -11.14
CA MET A 130 -0.82 9.27 -11.67
C MET A 130 -0.25 8.33 -12.73
N GLN A 131 -0.31 7.01 -12.49
CA GLN A 131 0.15 6.01 -13.46
C GLN A 131 -0.68 6.05 -14.75
N TRP A 132 -2.00 6.16 -14.64
CA TRP A 132 -2.86 6.28 -15.81
C TRP A 132 -2.57 7.58 -16.58
N MET A 133 -2.44 8.72 -15.89
CA MET A 133 -2.18 10.01 -16.52
C MET A 133 -0.82 10.03 -17.23
N LYS A 134 0.23 9.48 -16.60
CA LYS A 134 1.58 9.34 -17.17
C LYS A 134 1.57 8.62 -18.51
N GLN A 135 0.67 7.65 -18.70
CA GLN A 135 0.58 6.82 -19.90
C GLN A 135 -0.42 7.34 -20.94
N ASN A 136 -1.51 7.98 -20.50
CA ASN A 136 -2.70 8.18 -21.34
C ASN A 136 -3.10 9.65 -21.56
N SER A 137 -2.60 10.60 -20.76
CA SER A 137 -3.14 11.98 -20.76
C SER A 137 -2.42 12.95 -21.69
N GLY A 138 -1.25 12.59 -22.21
CA GLY A 138 -0.36 13.52 -22.91
C GLY A 138 0.27 14.61 -22.03
N MET A 139 -0.06 14.65 -20.73
CA MET A 139 0.58 15.55 -19.76
C MET A 139 1.82 14.89 -19.14
N ALA A 140 2.81 15.73 -18.83
CA ALA A 140 4.04 15.31 -18.15
C ALA A 140 3.79 15.09 -16.64
N ILE A 141 3.07 14.02 -16.30
CA ILE A 141 2.83 13.60 -14.92
C ILE A 141 3.82 12.52 -14.52
N ALA A 142 4.50 12.73 -13.41
CA ALA A 142 5.33 11.72 -12.76
C ALA A 142 4.49 10.84 -11.82
N ALA A 143 4.87 9.57 -11.71
CA ALA A 143 4.28 8.61 -10.79
C ALA A 143 5.40 7.97 -9.96
N PRO A 144 5.20 7.76 -8.65
CA PRO A 144 6.23 7.22 -7.76
C PRO A 144 6.59 5.78 -8.10
N THR A 145 7.81 5.37 -7.76
CA THR A 145 8.17 3.94 -7.72
C THR A 145 7.44 3.23 -6.57
N PRO A 146 7.39 1.89 -6.56
CA PRO A 146 6.82 1.15 -5.43
C PRO A 146 7.44 1.51 -4.08
N GLU A 147 8.76 1.74 -4.03
CA GLU A 147 9.50 2.10 -2.82
C GLU A 147 9.15 3.52 -2.36
N GLU A 148 9.12 4.48 -3.29
CA GLU A 148 8.70 5.85 -2.98
C GLU A 148 7.26 5.91 -2.50
N LEU A 149 6.38 5.10 -3.09
CA LEU A 149 4.98 5.00 -2.67
C LEU A 149 4.83 4.53 -1.21
N GLN A 150 5.67 3.58 -0.77
CA GLN A 150 5.69 3.15 0.63
C GLN A 150 6.16 4.27 1.55
N VAL A 151 7.18 5.03 1.15
CA VAL A 151 7.67 6.18 1.93
C VAL A 151 6.60 7.26 2.04
N ILE A 152 5.88 7.54 0.95
CA ILE A 152 4.73 8.46 0.92
C ILE A 152 3.65 7.97 1.89
N LEU A 153 3.20 6.73 1.76
CA LEU A 153 2.15 6.17 2.61
C LEU A 153 2.53 6.21 4.08
N GLY A 154 3.75 5.75 4.42
CA GLY A 154 4.25 5.75 5.79
C GLY A 154 4.30 7.15 6.40
N TYR A 155 4.74 8.14 5.62
CA TYR A 155 4.76 9.53 6.07
C TYR A 155 3.35 10.09 6.32
N MET A 156 2.39 9.83 5.42
CA MET A 156 1.01 10.27 5.61
C MET A 156 0.37 9.62 6.84
N GLN A 157 0.67 8.35 7.08
CA GLN A 157 0.16 7.58 8.22
C GLN A 157 0.77 8.00 9.56
N ALA A 158 2.07 8.25 9.60
CA ALA A 158 2.79 8.68 10.80
C ALA A 158 2.34 10.07 11.29
N ASN A 159 1.90 10.92 10.36
CA ASN A 159 1.46 12.29 10.62
C ASN A 159 -0.06 12.48 10.51
N ALA A 160 -0.81 11.37 10.48
CA ALA A 160 -2.25 11.37 10.32
C ALA A 160 -3.00 12.04 11.48
N ALA A 161 -4.29 12.31 11.28
CA ALA A 161 -5.17 12.63 12.39
C ALA A 161 -5.18 11.48 13.41
N LYS A 162 -5.08 11.84 14.69
CA LYS A 162 -5.14 10.91 15.82
C LYS A 162 -6.56 10.44 16.09
#